data_AF-A0A7X6GIA1-F1
#
_entry.id   AF-A0A7X6GIA1-F1
#
_cell.length_a   1.000
_cell.length_b   1.000
_cell.length_c   1.000
_cell.angle_alpha   90.00
_cell.angle_beta   90.00
_cell.angle_gamma   90.00
#
_symmetry.space_group_name_H-M   'P 1'
#
loop_
_entity.id
_entity.type
_entity.pdbx_description
1 polymer ?
#
loop_
_entity_poly.entity_id
_entity_poly.type
_entity_poly.pdbx_seq_one_letter_code
_entity_poly.pdbx_strand_id
1 'polypeptide(L)'
;MVMKKGILIAALITAGSWNSAGVNATELVYEPINPSFGGNPLNGSFLLSKANSQNAHSAPYNERSYDERLQESLERAYINRIVREITDIAFGEQEYDEDGNPIDSIFNQDSIFVSGDFQVELITSNPDSIIVNITNLLTGEVTVVEIPRFG
;
A
#
# COMPACT_ATOMS: atom_id res chain seq x y z
N MET A 1 -86.86 32.24 44.46
CA MET A 1 -86.53 31.30 43.35
C MET A 1 -85.25 31.74 42.63
N VAL A 2 -84.08 31.69 43.28
CA VAL A 2 -82.79 32.12 42.66
C VAL A 2 -81.64 31.11 42.88
N MET A 3 -81.79 30.10 43.77
CA MET A 3 -80.76 29.08 44.05
C MET A 3 -80.51 28.03 42.95
N LYS A 4 -81.26 28.04 41.82
CA LYS A 4 -81.08 27.04 40.75
C LYS A 4 -79.94 27.37 39.76
N LYS A 5 -79.52 28.63 39.64
CA LYS A 5 -78.50 29.06 38.65
C LYS A 5 -77.06 28.69 39.05
N GLY A 6 -76.74 28.68 40.34
CA GLY A 6 -75.40 28.31 40.83
C GLY A 6 -75.07 26.83 40.64
N ILE A 7 -76.07 25.95 40.80
CA ILE A 7 -75.95 24.50 40.58
C ILE A 7 -75.70 24.19 39.09
N LEU A 8 -76.31 24.95 38.18
CA LEU A 8 -76.11 24.80 36.72
C LEU A 8 -74.70 25.21 36.27
N ILE A 9 -74.09 26.22 36.89
CA ILE A 9 -72.73 26.66 36.56
C ILE A 9 -71.69 25.68 37.12
N ALA A 10 -71.90 25.15 38.33
CA ALA A 10 -71.05 24.12 38.91
C ALA A 10 -71.07 22.82 38.09
N ALA A 11 -72.25 22.41 37.60
CA ALA A 11 -72.41 21.23 36.75
C ALA A 11 -71.69 21.36 35.39
N LEU A 12 -71.66 22.57 34.82
CA LEU A 12 -71.00 22.84 33.54
C LEU A 12 -69.46 22.82 33.66
N ILE A 13 -68.92 23.25 34.81
CA ILE A 13 -67.49 23.23 35.08
C ILE A 13 -67.00 21.80 35.34
N THR A 14 -67.81 20.95 35.99
CA THR A 14 -67.50 19.52 36.19
C THR A 14 -67.62 18.67 34.93
N ALA A 15 -68.42 19.08 33.94
CA ALA A 15 -68.58 18.36 32.67
C ALA A 15 -67.44 18.63 31.66
N GLY A 16 -66.67 19.70 31.85
CA GLY A 16 -65.55 20.06 30.97
C GLY A 16 -64.22 19.38 31.31
N SER A 17 -64.14 18.67 32.43
CA SER A 17 -62.88 18.17 32.99
C SER A 17 -62.79 16.65 32.93
N TRP A 18 -62.90 16.04 31.74
CA TRP A 18 -62.40 14.68 31.45
C TRP A 18 -62.14 14.54 29.95
N ASN A 19 -61.07 15.16 29.46
CA ASN A 19 -60.43 14.74 28.21
C ASN A 19 -58.92 14.86 28.41
N SER A 20 -58.39 14.05 29.32
CA SER A 20 -56.96 13.76 29.35
C SER A 20 -56.66 12.84 28.18
N ALA A 21 -56.55 13.40 26.98
CA ALA A 21 -56.01 12.70 25.82
C ALA A 21 -54.62 12.18 26.24
N GLY A 22 -54.45 10.86 26.27
CA GLY A 22 -53.22 10.23 26.72
C GLY A 22 -52.04 10.77 25.93
N VAL A 23 -51.10 11.41 26.62
CA VAL A 23 -49.77 11.70 26.07
C VAL A 23 -49.09 10.36 25.83
N ASN A 24 -49.08 9.93 24.57
CA ASN A 24 -48.34 8.75 24.14
C ASN A 24 -46.93 9.22 23.78
N ALA A 25 -46.00 9.08 24.71
CA ALA A 25 -44.59 9.22 24.44
C ALA A 25 -44.02 7.86 24.02
N THR A 26 -43.25 7.83 22.94
CA THR A 26 -42.46 6.66 22.56
C THR A 26 -41.08 6.74 23.18
N GLU A 27 -40.41 5.58 23.31
CA GLU A 27 -39.00 5.56 23.70
C GLU A 27 -38.13 6.26 22.64
N LEU A 28 -37.07 6.91 23.11
CA LEU A 28 -36.03 7.42 22.23
C LEU A 28 -35.08 6.27 21.92
N VAL A 29 -35.17 5.72 20.71
CA VAL A 29 -34.22 4.71 20.22
C VAL A 29 -33.01 5.43 19.64
N TYR A 30 -31.82 5.12 20.17
CA TYR A 30 -30.57 5.59 19.61
C TYR A 30 -30.18 4.72 18.41
N GLU A 31 -30.09 5.33 17.23
CA GLU A 31 -29.48 4.72 16.05
C GLU A 31 -28.19 5.49 15.71
N PRO A 32 -27.03 4.82 15.67
CA PRO A 32 -25.80 5.42 15.20
C PRO A 32 -25.94 5.89 13.74
N ILE A 33 -25.34 7.02 13.39
CA ILE A 33 -25.38 7.53 12.01
C ILE A 33 -24.39 6.78 11.11
N ASN A 34 -23.29 6.32 11.71
CA ASN A 34 -22.22 5.63 11.01
C ASN A 34 -22.59 4.14 10.87
N PRO A 35 -22.62 3.60 9.64
CA PRO A 35 -22.99 2.21 9.39
C PRO A 35 -22.07 1.18 10.05
N SER A 36 -20.82 1.54 10.35
CA SER A 36 -19.89 0.67 11.09
C SER A 36 -20.36 0.34 12.52
N PHE A 37 -21.27 1.13 13.08
CA PHE A 37 -21.82 0.90 14.43
C PHE A 37 -23.27 0.40 14.41
N GLY A 38 -23.78 -0.07 13.26
CA GLY A 38 -25.16 -0.56 13.13
C GLY A 38 -26.18 0.49 12.71
N GLY A 39 -25.71 1.63 12.16
CA GLY A 39 -26.53 2.65 11.54
C GLY A 39 -26.96 2.35 10.11
N ASN A 40 -27.78 3.21 9.54
CA ASN A 40 -28.22 3.11 8.15
C ASN A 40 -27.05 2.98 7.14
N PRO A 41 -26.95 1.88 6.36
CA PRO A 41 -25.89 1.65 5.38
C PRO A 41 -25.85 2.68 4.24
N LEU A 42 -26.95 3.35 3.95
CA LEU A 42 -27.03 4.38 2.91
C LEU A 42 -26.18 5.62 3.24
N ASN A 43 -25.86 5.85 4.53
CA ASN A 43 -25.02 6.97 4.95
C ASN A 43 -23.53 6.77 4.66
N GLY A 44 -23.08 5.55 4.33
CA GLY A 44 -21.66 5.22 4.18
C GLY A 44 -20.96 6.05 3.10
N SER A 45 -21.56 6.16 1.92
CA SER A 45 -20.99 6.90 0.78
C SER A 45 -20.91 8.41 1.06
N PHE A 46 -21.90 8.97 1.75
CA PHE A 46 -21.92 10.37 2.15
C PHE A 46 -20.85 10.67 3.21
N LEU A 47 -20.75 9.83 4.25
CA LEU A 47 -19.76 10.02 5.31
C LEU A 47 -18.32 9.86 4.77
N LEU A 48 -18.09 8.89 3.88
CA LEU A 48 -16.79 8.68 3.26
C LEU A 48 -16.40 9.85 2.33
N SER A 49 -17.33 10.33 1.51
CA SER A 49 -17.05 11.48 0.63
C SER A 49 -16.76 12.75 1.43
N LYS A 50 -17.49 12.97 2.53
CA LYS A 50 -17.23 14.05 3.48
C LYS A 50 -15.88 13.92 4.19
N ALA A 51 -15.44 12.71 4.51
CA ALA A 51 -14.12 12.46 5.09
C ALA A 51 -13.00 12.76 4.09
N ASN A 52 -13.15 12.26 2.85
CA ASN A 52 -12.16 12.48 1.79
C ASN A 52 -12.03 13.96 1.39
N SER A 53 -13.13 14.71 1.34
CA SER A 53 -13.07 16.15 1.00
C SER A 53 -12.38 17.01 2.05
N GLN A 54 -12.30 16.54 3.29
CA GLN A 54 -11.60 17.20 4.39
C GLN A 54 -10.22 16.59 4.66
N ASN A 55 -9.84 15.53 3.95
CA ASN A 55 -8.58 14.85 4.17
C ASN A 55 -7.43 15.72 3.63
N ALA A 56 -6.73 16.40 4.54
CA ALA A 56 -5.53 17.18 4.25
C ALA A 56 -4.24 16.35 4.33
N HIS A 57 -4.34 15.04 4.55
CA HIS A 57 -3.20 14.14 4.65
C HIS A 57 -2.86 13.63 3.25
N SER A 58 -1.66 13.97 2.78
CA SER A 58 -1.07 13.40 1.58
C SER A 58 0.15 12.57 1.99
N ALA A 59 0.47 11.56 1.18
CA ALA A 59 1.73 10.85 1.38
C ALA A 59 2.90 11.85 1.31
N PRO A 60 3.95 11.69 2.14
CA PRO A 60 5.12 12.55 2.07
C PRO A 60 5.70 12.48 0.65
N TYR A 61 5.71 13.60 -0.05
CA TYR A 61 6.31 13.72 -1.36
C TYR A 61 7.80 14.02 -1.16
N ASN A 62 8.65 13.00 -1.33
CA ASN A 62 10.09 13.18 -1.31
C ASN A 62 10.54 13.55 -2.73
N GLU A 63 10.72 14.85 -2.99
CA GLU A 63 11.28 15.34 -4.25
C GLU A 63 12.72 14.86 -4.34
N ARG A 64 12.95 13.77 -5.09
CA ARG A 64 14.29 13.31 -5.41
C ARG A 64 14.94 14.28 -6.39
N SER A 65 16.17 14.68 -6.09
CA SER A 65 16.95 15.55 -6.95
C SER A 65 17.28 14.85 -8.28
N TYR A 66 17.62 15.64 -9.31
CA TYR A 66 17.91 15.10 -10.65
C TYR A 66 19.06 14.08 -10.64
N ASP A 67 20.10 14.38 -9.86
CA ASP A 67 21.26 13.54 -9.58
C ASP A 67 20.88 12.21 -8.93
N GLU A 68 20.04 12.21 -7.89
CA GLU A 68 19.56 10.97 -7.27
C GLU A 68 18.77 10.10 -8.26
N ARG A 69 17.94 10.73 -9.10
CA ARG A 69 17.16 10.02 -10.12
C ARG A 69 18.04 9.45 -11.24
N LEU A 70 19.09 10.17 -11.61
CA LEU A 70 20.06 9.73 -12.61
C LEU A 70 20.88 8.55 -12.07
N GLN A 71 21.38 8.67 -10.84
CA GLN A 71 22.10 7.60 -10.16
C GLN A 71 21.25 6.33 -10.08
N GLU A 72 20.01 6.44 -9.57
CA GLU A 72 19.09 5.30 -9.49
C GLU A 72 18.81 4.69 -10.87
N SER A 73 18.72 5.50 -11.93
CA SER A 73 18.51 5.02 -13.29
C SER A 73 19.73 4.27 -13.84
N LEU A 74 20.94 4.77 -13.58
CA LEU A 74 22.19 4.12 -13.99
C LEU A 74 22.42 2.82 -13.23
N GLU A 75 22.19 2.82 -11.92
CA GLU A 75 22.27 1.62 -11.08
C GLU A 75 21.30 0.55 -11.59
N ARG A 76 20.03 0.90 -11.84
CA ARG A 76 19.05 -0.03 -12.40
C ARG A 76 19.46 -0.56 -13.77
N ALA A 77 19.94 0.30 -14.66
CA ALA A 77 20.39 -0.11 -15.99
C ALA A 77 21.59 -1.08 -15.90
N TYR A 78 22.54 -0.78 -15.02
CA TYR A 78 23.73 -1.58 -14.80
C TYR A 78 23.41 -2.94 -14.19
N ILE A 79 22.57 -2.98 -13.14
CA ILE A 79 22.10 -4.21 -12.52
C ILE A 79 21.34 -5.07 -13.55
N ASN A 80 20.43 -4.49 -14.33
CA ASN A 80 19.70 -5.24 -15.35
C ASN A 80 20.63 -5.85 -16.41
N ARG A 81 21.72 -5.17 -16.77
CA ARG A 81 22.73 -5.72 -17.68
C ARG A 81 23.46 -6.88 -17.01
N ILE A 82 23.96 -6.72 -15.79
CA ILE A 82 24.66 -7.79 -15.04
C ILE A 82 23.77 -9.02 -14.89
N VAL A 83 22.52 -8.85 -14.46
CA VAL A 83 21.60 -9.98 -14.24
C VAL A 83 21.38 -10.77 -15.54
N ARG A 84 21.22 -10.08 -16.66
CA ARG A 84 21.08 -10.72 -17.97
C ARG A 84 22.33 -11.53 -18.32
N GLU A 85 23.51 -10.91 -18.25
CA GLU A 85 24.78 -11.55 -18.59
C GLU A 85 25.08 -12.77 -17.70
N ILE A 86 24.83 -12.68 -16.39
CA ILE A 86 24.96 -13.82 -15.47
C ILE A 86 24.01 -14.95 -15.87
N THR A 87 22.78 -14.61 -16.26
CA THR A 87 21.78 -15.59 -16.69
C THR A 87 22.23 -16.27 -17.97
N ASP A 88 22.68 -15.51 -18.97
CA ASP A 88 23.13 -16.02 -20.27
C ASP A 88 24.31 -17.01 -20.08
N ILE A 89 25.26 -16.68 -19.20
CA ILE A 89 26.37 -17.59 -18.83
C ILE A 89 25.88 -18.81 -18.06
N ALA A 90 24.94 -18.65 -17.12
CA ALA A 90 24.39 -19.75 -16.34
C ALA A 90 23.66 -20.78 -17.20
N PHE A 91 23.08 -20.36 -18.33
CA PHE A 91 22.41 -21.23 -19.30
C PHE A 91 23.29 -21.64 -20.48
N GLY A 92 24.55 -21.20 -20.53
CA GLY A 92 25.47 -21.50 -21.63
C GLY A 92 25.03 -20.91 -22.97
N GLU A 93 24.20 -19.86 -22.96
CA GLU A 93 23.76 -19.14 -24.16
C GLU A 93 24.92 -18.25 -24.64
N GLN A 94 25.86 -18.86 -25.38
CA GLN A 94 26.96 -18.13 -26.01
C GLN A 94 26.44 -17.41 -27.25
N GLU A 95 26.61 -16.09 -27.30
CA GLU A 95 26.39 -15.33 -28.53
C GLU A 95 27.50 -15.67 -29.53
N TYR A 96 27.13 -15.91 -30.79
CA TYR A 96 28.07 -16.15 -31.88
C TYR A 96 28.11 -14.90 -32.77
N ASP A 97 29.31 -14.51 -33.21
CA ASP A 97 29.46 -13.44 -34.19
C ASP A 97 28.91 -13.88 -35.57
N GLU A 98 28.83 -12.92 -36.49
CA GLU A 98 28.34 -13.15 -37.86
C GLU A 98 29.24 -14.14 -38.65
N ASP A 99 30.46 -14.39 -38.15
CA ASP A 99 31.45 -15.34 -38.68
C ASP A 99 31.41 -16.72 -37.98
N GLY A 100 30.52 -16.91 -37.00
CA GLY A 100 30.31 -18.17 -36.27
C GLY A 100 31.31 -18.44 -35.13
N ASN A 101 32.10 -17.46 -34.69
CA ASN A 101 32.95 -17.57 -33.51
C ASN A 101 32.15 -17.21 -32.25
N PRO A 102 32.35 -17.92 -31.12
CA PRO A 102 31.76 -17.52 -29.86
C PRO A 102 32.32 -16.15 -29.45
N ILE A 103 31.41 -15.22 -29.18
CA ILE A 103 31.74 -13.94 -28.54
C ILE A 103 32.05 -14.28 -27.09
N ASP A 104 33.29 -14.00 -26.67
CA ASP A 104 33.70 -14.23 -25.30
C ASP A 104 32.96 -13.24 -24.40
N SER A 105 32.02 -13.73 -23.59
CA SER A 105 31.35 -12.91 -22.60
C SER A 105 32.41 -12.34 -21.66
N ILE A 106 32.39 -11.03 -21.46
CA ILE A 106 33.31 -10.31 -20.55
C ILE A 106 33.25 -10.81 -19.09
N PHE A 107 32.30 -11.70 -18.78
CA PHE A 107 32.05 -12.31 -17.48
C PHE A 107 32.43 -13.82 -17.42
N ASN A 108 33.08 -14.38 -18.46
CA ASN A 108 33.59 -15.77 -18.47
C ASN A 108 34.83 -16.00 -17.59
N GLN A 109 35.37 -14.92 -17.02
CA GLN A 109 36.47 -14.94 -16.07
C GLN A 109 36.02 -14.27 -14.77
N ASP A 110 36.62 -14.70 -13.65
CA ASP A 110 36.36 -14.11 -12.34
C ASP A 110 36.54 -12.59 -12.43
N SER A 111 35.47 -11.85 -12.12
CA SER A 111 35.36 -10.44 -12.44
C SER A 111 34.74 -9.66 -11.29
N ILE A 112 35.31 -8.48 -11.02
CA ILE A 112 34.92 -7.60 -9.91
C ILE A 112 34.32 -6.32 -10.49
N PHE A 113 33.14 -5.98 -9.99
CA PHE A 113 32.34 -4.84 -10.42
C PHE A 113 31.99 -3.96 -9.23
N VAL A 114 31.84 -2.65 -9.46
CA VAL A 114 31.44 -1.69 -8.43
C VAL A 114 30.25 -0.90 -8.94
N SER A 115 29.14 -0.95 -8.19
CA SER A 115 27.89 -0.25 -8.47
C SER A 115 27.48 0.56 -7.24
N GLY A 116 27.73 1.87 -7.28
CA GLY A 116 27.44 2.76 -6.16
C GLY A 116 28.18 2.30 -4.89
N ASP A 117 27.42 1.91 -3.87
CA ASP A 117 27.92 1.46 -2.58
C ASP A 117 28.16 -0.07 -2.51
N PHE A 118 27.97 -0.80 -3.61
CA PHE A 118 28.12 -2.25 -3.64
C PHE A 118 29.25 -2.69 -4.57
N GLN A 119 30.05 -3.65 -4.12
CA GLN A 119 31.00 -4.38 -4.94
C GLN A 119 30.44 -5.77 -5.24
N VAL A 120 30.35 -6.13 -6.51
CA VAL A 120 29.86 -7.42 -6.98
C VAL A 120 31.03 -8.19 -7.57
N GLU A 121 31.37 -9.33 -6.99
CA GLU A 121 32.38 -10.25 -7.49
C GLU A 121 31.70 -11.51 -8.01
N LEU A 122 32.00 -11.87 -9.26
CA LEU A 122 31.58 -13.12 -9.87
C LEU A 122 32.73 -14.11 -9.80
N ILE A 123 32.44 -15.29 -9.26
CA ILE A 123 33.33 -16.45 -9.25
C ILE A 123 32.69 -17.51 -10.14
N THR A 124 33.28 -17.71 -11.33
CA THR A 124 32.84 -18.72 -12.32
C THR A 124 33.79 -19.92 -12.39
N SER A 125 34.76 -19.99 -11.48
CA SER A 125 35.73 -21.10 -11.36
C SER A 125 35.08 -22.47 -11.07
N ASN A 126 33.84 -22.50 -10.56
CA ASN A 126 33.12 -23.74 -10.30
C ASN A 126 32.37 -24.22 -11.55
N PRO A 127 32.47 -25.51 -11.92
CA PRO A 127 31.83 -26.04 -13.13
C PRO A 127 30.30 -26.20 -13.02
N ASP A 128 29.75 -26.26 -11.80
CA ASP A 128 28.35 -26.58 -11.53
C ASP A 128 27.52 -25.36 -11.07
N SER A 129 28.16 -24.29 -10.57
CA SER A 129 27.49 -23.08 -10.09
C SER A 129 28.31 -21.82 -10.29
N ILE A 130 27.62 -20.70 -10.50
CA ILE A 130 28.17 -19.35 -10.49
C ILE A 130 27.90 -18.76 -9.11
N ILE A 131 28.95 -18.29 -8.44
CA ILE A 131 28.83 -17.65 -7.13
C ILE A 131 28.97 -16.14 -7.32
N VAL A 132 28.00 -15.39 -6.83
CA VAL A 132 27.98 -13.93 -6.85
C VAL A 132 28.11 -13.42 -5.42
N ASN A 133 29.24 -12.77 -5.13
CA ASN A 133 29.49 -12.12 -3.85
C ASN A 133 29.17 -10.63 -3.97
N ILE A 134 28.16 -10.17 -3.24
CA ILE A 134 27.77 -8.77 -3.18
C ILE A 134 28.23 -8.22 -1.83
N THR A 135 29.20 -7.32 -1.83
CA THR A 135 29.73 -6.67 -0.64
C THR A 135 29.22 -5.24 -0.57
N ASN A 136 28.56 -4.87 0.52
CA ASN A 136 28.24 -3.48 0.82
C ASN A 136 29.48 -2.76 1.35
N LEU A 137 29.93 -1.71 0.66
CA LEU A 137 31.15 -0.95 0.97
C LEU A 137 31.00 -0.06 2.21
N LEU A 138 29.77 0.29 2.60
CA LEU A 138 29.48 1.14 3.76
C LEU A 138 29.34 0.32 5.05
N THR A 139 28.66 -0.83 4.98
CA THR A 139 28.38 -1.67 6.15
C THR A 139 29.32 -2.86 6.31
N GLY A 140 30.03 -3.25 5.24
CA GLY A 140 30.84 -4.47 5.20
C GLY A 140 30.04 -5.76 5.14
N GLU A 141 28.72 -5.67 4.96
CA GLU A 141 27.85 -6.85 4.82
C GLU A 141 28.10 -7.57 3.49
N VAL A 142 28.23 -8.89 3.54
CA VAL A 142 28.44 -9.73 2.35
C VAL A 142 27.22 -10.62 2.15
N THR A 143 26.59 -10.47 0.99
CA THR A 143 25.52 -11.35 0.50
C THR A 143 26.09 -12.27 -0.56
N VAL A 144 25.91 -13.58 -0.38
CA VAL A 144 26.35 -14.59 -1.34
C VAL A 144 25.12 -15.16 -2.04
N VAL A 145 25.12 -15.12 -3.38
CA VAL A 145 24.09 -15.71 -4.22
C VAL A 145 24.71 -16.81 -5.05
N GLU A 146 24.17 -18.02 -4.95
CA GLU A 146 24.59 -19.16 -5.75
C GLU A 146 23.56 -19.44 -6.84
N ILE A 147 24.04 -19.53 -8.08
CA ILE A 147 23.22 -19.76 -9.26
C ILE A 147 23.71 -21.07 -9.90
N PRO A 148 22.88 -22.12 -10.00
CA PRO A 148 23.28 -23.35 -10.65
C PRO A 148 23.47 -23.12 -12.14
N ARG A 149 24.53 -23.72 -12.70
CA ARG A 149 24.78 -23.70 -14.14
C ARG A 149 24.03 -24.87 -14.79
N PHE A 150 23.22 -24.56 -15.79
CA PHE A 150 22.54 -25.56 -16.60
C PHE A 150 23.29 -25.67 -17.92
N GLY A 151 23.97 -26.81 -18.11
CA GLY A 151 24.61 -27.20 -19.37
C GLY A 151 23.72 -28.14 -20.17
#